data_AF-A0A842KSH3-F1
#
_entry.id   AF-A0A842KSH3-F1
#
_cell.length_a   1.000
_cell.length_b   1.000
_cell.length_c   1.000
_cell.angle_alpha   90.00
_cell.angle_beta   90.00
_cell.angle_gamma   90.00
#
_symmetry.space_group_name_H-M   'P 1'
#
loop_
_entity.id
_entity.type
_entity.pdbx_description
1 polymer ?
#
loop_
_entity_poly.entity_id
_entity_poly.type
_entity_poly.pdbx_seq_one_letter_code
_entity_poly.pdbx_strand_id
1 'polypeptide(L)'
;MKDKILDFIRRRAHKDGGYTLYKGLPDSKNTYYAIKSLQLLGEKPYNLQRTLDWLEDIHRRGSFAAQGLFYRCSILKEYNRDYRIPEKFIRRLRKAYRRSNLEITYYIDSVLRMHDIHLDEVIGWILSQQNSDGGFGRYGSDIINTYYALEILRAHGSQIPNKIEDYLESCKQRGLWSFTPLSYPPYIETVDAGLRMSKMLNSRIDNEKILSFVLSLQNNDGGFRRSSYLGISELEYTYRAIHIIKALNARILESRV
;
A
#
# COMPACT_ATOMS: atom_id res chain seq x y z
N MET A 1 -4.66 -16.77 -15.58
CA MET A 1 -4.72 -15.43 -14.94
C MET A 1 -3.35 -14.94 -14.53
N LYS A 2 -2.56 -15.72 -13.76
CA LYS A 2 -1.19 -15.39 -13.35
C LYS A 2 -0.32 -14.92 -14.52
N ASP A 3 -0.28 -15.63 -15.63
CA ASP A 3 0.58 -15.27 -16.78
C ASP A 3 0.26 -13.89 -17.36
N LYS A 4 -1.03 -13.56 -17.52
CA LYS A 4 -1.44 -12.21 -17.99
C LYS A 4 -0.98 -11.11 -17.03
N ILE A 5 -1.03 -11.36 -15.72
CA ILE A 5 -0.52 -10.41 -14.70
C ILE A 5 1.00 -10.27 -14.84
N LEU A 6 1.73 -11.37 -15.03
CA LEU A 6 3.17 -11.34 -15.22
C LEU A 6 3.56 -10.59 -16.50
N ASP A 7 2.84 -10.82 -17.60
CA ASP A 7 3.07 -10.13 -18.87
C ASP A 7 2.74 -8.62 -18.77
N PHE A 8 1.72 -8.26 -18.00
CA PHE A 8 1.46 -6.87 -17.65
C PHE A 8 2.64 -6.23 -16.92
N ILE A 9 3.13 -6.87 -15.84
CA ILE A 9 4.25 -6.35 -15.03
C ILE A 9 5.53 -6.28 -15.88
N ARG A 10 5.84 -7.32 -16.66
CA ARG A 10 7.03 -7.39 -17.53
C ARG A 10 7.07 -6.26 -18.55
N ARG A 11 5.93 -5.91 -19.16
CA ARG A 11 5.84 -4.79 -20.11
C ARG A 11 6.11 -3.42 -19.49
N ARG A 12 6.03 -3.30 -18.16
CA ARG A 12 6.35 -2.07 -17.42
C ARG A 12 7.81 -2.02 -16.97
N ALA A 13 8.57 -3.11 -17.08
CA ALA A 13 9.98 -3.14 -16.73
C ALA A 13 10.77 -2.24 -17.68
N HIS A 14 11.67 -1.41 -17.12
CA HIS A 14 12.53 -0.54 -17.89
C HIS A 14 13.90 -1.18 -18.11
N LYS A 15 14.46 -1.00 -19.32
CA LYS A 15 15.76 -1.60 -19.70
C LYS A 15 16.91 -1.19 -18.80
N ASP A 16 16.85 0.02 -18.24
CA ASP A 16 17.88 0.60 -17.37
C ASP A 16 17.61 0.34 -15.87
N GLY A 17 16.61 -0.50 -15.55
CA GLY A 17 16.18 -0.80 -14.19
C GLY A 17 14.91 -0.03 -13.78
N GLY A 18 14.18 -0.56 -12.81
CA GLY A 18 12.91 0.02 -12.35
C GLY A 18 11.72 -0.30 -13.27
N TYR A 19 10.57 0.27 -12.92
CA TYR A 19 9.31 0.08 -13.65
C TYR A 19 8.62 1.43 -13.92
N THR A 20 7.94 1.52 -15.05
CA THR A 20 7.24 2.72 -15.51
C THR A 20 5.72 2.59 -15.32
N LEU A 21 5.03 3.73 -15.30
CA LEU A 21 3.57 3.72 -15.38
C LEU A 21 3.09 3.32 -16.77
N TYR A 22 3.76 3.69 -17.87
CA TYR A 22 3.40 3.27 -19.23
C TYR A 22 4.63 3.10 -20.11
N LYS A 23 5.28 4.23 -20.39
CA LYS A 23 6.50 4.40 -21.17
C LYS A 23 7.25 5.59 -20.57
N GLY A 24 8.55 5.68 -20.83
CA GLY A 24 9.39 6.78 -20.34
C GLY A 24 10.18 6.39 -19.10
N LEU A 25 10.37 7.35 -18.19
CA LEU A 25 11.24 7.17 -17.04
C LEU A 25 10.60 6.26 -15.99
N PRO A 26 11.37 5.31 -15.41
CA PRO A 26 10.93 4.54 -14.26
C PRO A 26 10.80 5.44 -13.02
N ASP A 27 9.95 5.02 -12.07
CA ASP A 27 9.76 5.73 -10.81
C ASP A 27 9.67 4.77 -9.61
N SER A 28 9.88 5.29 -8.40
CA SER A 28 9.95 4.47 -7.19
C SER A 28 8.61 3.81 -6.84
N LYS A 29 7.47 4.44 -7.15
CA LYS A 29 6.14 3.92 -6.84
C LYS A 29 5.84 2.69 -7.68
N ASN A 30 5.97 2.80 -8.99
CA ASN A 30 5.74 1.70 -9.91
C ASN A 30 6.76 0.58 -9.70
N THR A 31 8.02 0.92 -9.43
CA THR A 31 9.05 -0.08 -9.09
C THR A 31 8.72 -0.85 -7.83
N TYR A 32 8.29 -0.16 -6.76
CA TYR A 32 7.87 -0.80 -5.52
C TYR A 32 6.72 -1.78 -5.76
N TYR A 33 5.63 -1.32 -6.39
CA TYR A 33 4.46 -2.17 -6.60
C TYR A 33 4.71 -3.33 -7.57
N ALA A 34 5.58 -3.15 -8.58
CA ALA A 34 5.99 -4.26 -9.43
C ALA A 34 6.76 -5.34 -8.66
N ILE A 35 7.77 -4.95 -7.87
CA ILE A 35 8.56 -5.89 -7.08
C ILE A 35 7.67 -6.60 -6.04
N LYS A 36 6.82 -5.85 -5.32
CA LYS A 36 5.87 -6.43 -4.35
C LYS A 36 4.87 -7.38 -5.00
N SER A 37 4.38 -7.06 -6.20
CA SER A 37 3.50 -7.95 -6.97
C SER A 37 4.21 -9.25 -7.35
N LEU A 38 5.44 -9.17 -7.86
CA LEU A 38 6.22 -10.35 -8.23
C LEU A 38 6.53 -11.23 -7.02
N GLN A 39 6.91 -10.65 -5.89
CA GLN A 39 7.11 -11.36 -4.63
C GLN A 39 5.85 -12.08 -4.17
N LEU A 40 4.69 -11.39 -4.19
CA LEU A 40 3.42 -12.03 -3.92
C LEU A 40 3.14 -13.17 -4.90
N LEU A 41 3.61 -13.13 -6.14
CA LEU A 41 3.40 -14.20 -7.12
C LEU A 41 4.45 -15.33 -7.05
N GLY A 42 5.45 -15.21 -6.19
CA GLY A 42 6.58 -16.14 -6.11
C GLY A 42 7.60 -15.98 -7.25
N GLU A 43 7.59 -14.83 -7.92
CA GLU A 43 8.41 -14.53 -9.09
C GLU A 43 9.52 -13.53 -8.77
N LYS A 44 10.56 -13.51 -9.60
CA LYS A 44 11.66 -12.53 -9.52
C LYS A 44 11.56 -11.47 -10.61
N PRO A 45 11.99 -10.22 -10.36
CA PRO A 45 12.14 -9.22 -11.41
C PRO A 45 13.10 -9.67 -12.51
N TYR A 46 12.72 -9.46 -13.78
CA TYR A 46 13.53 -9.83 -14.95
C TYR A 46 14.97 -9.29 -14.89
N ASN A 47 15.16 -8.08 -14.36
CA ASN A 47 16.45 -7.42 -14.24
C ASN A 47 16.63 -6.89 -12.81
N LEU A 48 16.57 -7.80 -11.82
CA LEU A 48 16.61 -7.44 -10.40
C LEU A 48 17.85 -6.61 -10.05
N GLN A 49 19.05 -7.08 -10.41
CA GLN A 49 20.29 -6.37 -10.08
C GLN A 49 20.28 -4.94 -10.61
N ARG A 50 19.96 -4.76 -11.89
CA ARG A 50 19.89 -3.44 -12.52
C ARG A 50 18.82 -2.54 -11.89
N THR A 51 17.70 -3.13 -11.47
CA THR A 51 16.65 -2.41 -10.73
C THR A 51 17.13 -1.95 -9.35
N LEU A 52 17.89 -2.78 -8.64
CA LEU A 52 18.47 -2.41 -7.35
C LEU A 52 19.55 -1.33 -7.49
N ASP A 53 20.42 -1.46 -8.50
CA ASP A 53 21.45 -0.45 -8.80
C ASP A 53 20.80 0.90 -9.15
N TRP A 54 19.73 0.88 -9.94
CA TRP A 54 18.94 2.06 -10.26
C TRP A 54 18.28 2.66 -8.99
N LEU A 55 17.70 1.84 -8.12
CA LEU A 55 17.10 2.30 -6.86
C LEU A 55 18.13 2.98 -5.95
N GLU A 56 19.33 2.41 -5.81
CA GLU A 56 20.42 3.01 -5.04
C GLU A 56 20.89 4.34 -5.62
N ASP A 57 21.02 4.43 -6.94
CA ASP A 57 21.42 5.66 -7.62
C ASP A 57 20.39 6.79 -7.38
N ILE A 58 19.09 6.53 -7.59
CA ILE A 58 18.06 7.54 -7.30
C ILE A 58 17.92 7.84 -5.81
N HIS A 59 18.24 6.88 -4.93
CA HIS A 59 18.28 7.09 -3.48
C HIS A 59 19.39 8.07 -3.11
N ARG A 60 20.58 7.90 -3.69
CA ARG A 60 21.75 8.77 -3.48
C ARG A 60 21.53 10.20 -3.99
N ARG A 61 20.87 10.38 -5.15
CA ARG A 61 20.62 11.70 -5.77
C ARG A 61 19.67 12.59 -4.98
N GLY A 62 18.86 12.02 -4.10
CA GLY A 62 18.27 12.76 -3.00
C GLY A 62 17.00 13.60 -3.25
N SER A 63 16.08 13.11 -4.08
CA SER A 63 14.67 13.53 -3.98
C SER A 63 14.00 12.80 -2.82
N PHE A 64 13.38 13.48 -1.86
CA PHE A 64 12.90 12.87 -0.60
C PHE A 64 11.46 13.28 -0.25
N ALA A 65 10.52 13.14 -1.18
CA ALA A 65 9.13 13.00 -0.75
C ALA A 65 9.02 11.74 0.13
N ALA A 66 8.32 11.81 1.27
CA ALA A 66 8.26 10.73 2.25
C ALA A 66 7.80 9.40 1.62
N GLN A 67 6.81 9.45 0.73
CA GLN A 67 6.31 8.30 0.00
C GLN A 67 7.39 7.65 -0.89
N GLY A 68 8.08 8.43 -1.73
CA GLY A 68 9.15 7.92 -2.59
C GLY A 68 10.35 7.39 -1.79
N LEU A 69 10.61 7.98 -0.62
CA LEU A 69 11.62 7.47 0.31
C LEU A 69 11.22 6.14 0.92
N PHE A 70 9.98 6.02 1.39
CA PHE A 70 9.42 4.76 1.87
C PHE A 70 9.57 3.65 0.82
N TYR A 71 9.18 3.90 -0.42
CA TYR A 71 9.28 2.90 -1.49
C TYR A 71 10.72 2.42 -1.74
N ARG A 72 11.68 3.34 -1.83
CA ARG A 72 13.09 2.99 -2.04
C ARG A 72 13.68 2.27 -0.83
N CYS A 73 13.54 2.84 0.37
CA CYS A 73 14.09 2.24 1.58
C CYS A 73 13.51 0.85 1.84
N SER A 74 12.22 0.64 1.58
CA SER A 74 11.58 -0.67 1.77
C SER A 74 12.22 -1.75 0.92
N ILE A 75 12.40 -1.49 -0.39
CA ILE A 75 13.02 -2.47 -1.29
C ILE A 75 14.51 -2.62 -0.99
N LEU A 76 15.24 -1.52 -0.85
CA LEU A 76 16.68 -1.57 -0.62
C LEU A 76 17.02 -2.31 0.68
N LYS A 77 16.30 -2.03 1.78
CA LYS A 77 16.45 -2.76 3.05
C LYS A 77 16.20 -4.25 2.89
N GLU A 78 15.12 -4.63 2.23
CA GLU A 78 14.75 -6.03 2.04
C GLU A 78 15.78 -6.84 1.23
N TYR A 79 16.45 -6.20 0.27
CA TYR A 79 17.51 -6.82 -0.53
C TYR A 79 18.92 -6.58 0.04
N ASN A 80 19.04 -6.13 1.31
CA ASN A 80 20.31 -5.86 1.98
C ASN A 80 21.22 -4.87 1.21
N ARG A 81 20.61 -3.86 0.57
CA ARG A 81 21.28 -2.77 -0.16
C ARG A 81 21.39 -1.52 0.70
N ASP A 82 22.20 -0.54 0.29
CA ASP A 82 22.32 0.69 1.06
C ASP A 82 21.05 1.55 0.93
N TYR A 83 20.33 1.66 2.04
CA TYR A 83 19.11 2.47 2.15
C TYR A 83 19.25 3.64 3.12
N ARG A 84 20.46 3.91 3.63
CA ARG A 84 20.68 4.94 4.64
C ARG A 84 20.34 6.32 4.10
N ILE A 85 19.71 7.14 4.94
CA ILE A 85 19.38 8.52 4.61
C ILE A 85 20.22 9.49 5.43
N PRO A 86 20.64 10.63 4.87
CA PRO A 86 21.40 11.62 5.63
C PRO A 86 20.64 12.14 6.85
N GLU A 87 21.34 12.40 7.96
CA GLU A 87 20.76 12.87 9.24
C GLU A 87 19.89 14.13 9.09
N LYS A 88 20.25 15.03 8.16
CA LYS A 88 19.42 16.22 7.85
C LYS A 88 17.99 15.85 7.42
N PHE A 89 17.80 14.72 6.73
CA PHE A 89 16.48 14.24 6.32
C PHE A 89 15.76 13.57 7.47
N ILE A 90 16.45 12.78 8.31
CA ILE A 90 15.91 12.23 9.55
C ILE A 90 15.30 13.35 10.41
N ARG A 91 16.06 14.42 10.67
CA ARG A 91 15.57 15.58 11.44
C ARG A 91 14.37 16.28 10.80
N ARG A 92 14.28 16.31 9.47
CA ARG A 92 13.13 16.87 8.75
C ARG A 92 11.89 15.97 8.90
N LEU A 93 12.05 14.66 8.74
CA LEU A 93 10.96 13.68 8.89
C LEU A 93 10.35 13.73 10.30
N ARG A 94 11.19 13.77 11.35
CA ARG A 94 10.75 13.89 12.76
C ARG A 94 9.86 15.11 13.02
N LYS A 95 10.03 16.20 12.26
CA LYS A 95 9.24 17.44 12.40
C LYS A 95 8.00 17.48 11.52
N ALA A 96 7.98 16.72 10.43
CA ALA A 96 6.98 16.86 9.37
C ALA A 96 5.66 16.12 9.67
N TYR A 97 5.70 15.04 10.47
CA TYR A 97 4.54 14.14 10.61
C TYR A 97 3.28 14.86 11.14
N ARG A 98 3.40 15.73 12.16
CA ARG A 98 2.25 16.48 12.72
C ARG A 98 1.54 17.41 11.73
N ARG A 99 2.20 17.76 10.62
CA ARG A 99 1.65 18.64 9.58
C ARG A 99 1.15 17.86 8.36
N SER A 100 1.33 16.55 8.37
CA SER A 100 1.04 15.65 7.26
C SER A 100 -0.31 14.97 7.46
N ASN A 101 -0.88 14.39 6.40
CA ASN A 101 -1.99 13.46 6.54
C ASN A 101 -1.49 12.11 7.11
N LEU A 102 -2.41 11.20 7.45
CA LEU A 102 -2.06 9.93 8.10
C LEU A 102 -1.28 9.00 7.17
N GLU A 103 -1.57 9.01 5.86
CA GLU A 103 -0.80 8.26 4.86
C GLU A 103 0.68 8.69 4.82
N ILE A 104 0.94 9.99 4.68
CA ILE A 104 2.30 10.52 4.66
C ILE A 104 2.98 10.28 6.02
N THR A 105 2.24 10.37 7.12
CA THR A 105 2.76 10.05 8.45
C THR A 105 3.16 8.58 8.57
N TYR A 106 2.38 7.65 8.01
CA TYR A 106 2.74 6.23 7.95
C TYR A 106 4.04 6.01 7.16
N TYR A 107 4.23 6.69 6.03
CA TYR A 107 5.48 6.60 5.29
C TYR A 107 6.67 7.17 6.07
N ILE A 108 6.49 8.31 6.74
CA ILE A 108 7.50 8.92 7.62
C ILE A 108 7.89 7.97 8.74
N ASP A 109 6.91 7.48 9.49
CA ASP A 109 7.09 6.56 10.61
C ASP A 109 7.82 5.28 10.17
N SER A 110 7.36 4.68 9.07
CA SER A 110 7.98 3.47 8.52
C SER A 110 9.44 3.68 8.14
N VAL A 111 9.78 4.81 7.50
CA VAL A 111 11.17 5.14 7.16
C VAL A 111 12.01 5.33 8.42
N LEU A 112 11.50 6.02 9.44
CA LEU A 112 12.23 6.23 10.69
C LEU A 112 12.47 4.90 11.43
N ARG A 113 11.45 4.04 11.54
CA ARG A 113 11.60 2.70 12.11
C ARG A 113 12.56 1.82 11.32
N MET A 114 12.62 1.96 9.99
CA MET A 114 13.63 1.26 9.17
C MET A 114 15.07 1.64 9.55
N HIS A 115 15.26 2.82 10.15
CA HIS A 115 16.52 3.38 10.66
C HIS A 115 16.63 3.30 12.19
N ASP A 116 15.83 2.44 12.82
CA ASP A 116 15.85 2.19 14.27
C ASP A 116 15.49 3.43 15.11
N ILE A 117 14.72 4.36 14.53
CA ILE A 117 14.21 5.57 15.19
C ILE A 117 12.72 5.42 15.43
N HIS A 118 12.32 5.43 16.70
CA HIS A 118 10.93 5.37 17.14
C HIS A 118 10.42 6.77 17.46
N LEU A 119 9.25 7.13 16.95
CA LEU A 119 8.55 8.38 17.24
C LEU A 119 7.51 8.15 18.34
N ASP A 120 7.90 8.04 19.59
CA ASP A 120 6.97 7.68 20.68
C ASP A 120 5.78 8.65 20.78
N GLU A 121 6.01 9.93 20.51
CA GLU A 121 4.96 10.95 20.52
C GLU A 121 3.94 10.84 19.36
N VAL A 122 4.22 10.00 18.35
CA VAL A 122 3.32 9.80 17.21
C VAL A 122 2.00 9.22 17.66
N ILE A 123 1.99 8.36 18.69
CA ILE A 123 0.79 7.66 19.18
C ILE A 123 -0.23 8.66 19.72
N GLY A 124 0.19 9.57 20.59
CA GLY A 124 -0.69 10.62 21.11
C GLY A 124 -1.25 11.50 19.99
N TRP A 125 -0.44 11.82 18.98
CA TRP A 125 -0.92 12.56 17.81
C TRP A 125 -1.93 11.75 16.99
N ILE A 126 -1.64 10.49 16.65
CA ILE A 126 -2.56 9.61 15.91
C ILE A 126 -3.90 9.53 16.65
N LEU A 127 -3.89 9.19 17.94
CA LEU A 127 -5.11 9.06 18.75
C LEU A 127 -5.95 10.35 18.76
N SER A 128 -5.31 11.52 18.74
CA SER A 128 -6.03 12.81 18.63
C SER A 128 -6.69 13.05 17.27
N GLN A 129 -6.41 12.23 16.25
CA GLN A 129 -7.04 12.31 14.93
C GLN A 129 -8.28 11.40 14.80
N GLN A 130 -8.66 10.68 15.87
CA GLN A 130 -9.88 9.88 15.86
C GLN A 130 -11.11 10.79 16.04
N ASN A 131 -12.12 10.62 15.18
CA ASN A 131 -13.38 11.36 15.26
C ASN A 131 -14.42 10.59 16.10
N SER A 132 -15.55 11.25 16.38
CA SER A 132 -16.63 10.69 17.22
C SER A 132 -17.29 9.43 16.64
N ASP A 133 -17.21 9.24 15.32
CA ASP A 133 -17.68 8.07 14.59
C ASP A 133 -16.74 6.86 14.70
N GLY A 134 -15.59 7.02 15.35
CA GLY A 134 -14.59 5.98 15.54
C GLY A 134 -13.52 5.93 14.46
N GLY A 135 -13.73 6.51 13.28
CA GLY A 135 -12.72 6.57 12.23
C GLY A 135 -11.66 7.65 12.47
N PHE A 136 -10.65 7.69 11.61
CA PHE A 136 -9.57 8.68 11.68
C PHE A 136 -9.51 9.58 10.46
N GLY A 137 -9.18 10.85 10.68
CA GLY A 137 -8.89 11.81 9.64
C GLY A 137 -9.09 13.26 10.10
N ARG A 138 -8.31 14.18 9.52
CA ARG A 138 -8.22 15.59 9.97
C ARG A 138 -9.51 16.40 9.78
N TYR A 139 -10.24 16.13 8.71
CA TYR A 139 -11.44 16.89 8.31
C TYR A 139 -12.69 16.00 8.25
N GLY A 140 -12.63 14.86 8.95
CA GLY A 140 -13.59 13.78 8.83
C GLY A 140 -12.87 12.45 8.62
N SER A 141 -13.55 11.39 9.02
CA SER A 141 -13.02 10.03 8.92
C SER A 141 -13.13 9.48 7.50
N ASP A 142 -12.10 8.75 7.08
CA ASP A 142 -12.19 7.85 5.94
C ASP A 142 -11.44 6.54 6.22
N ILE A 143 -11.79 5.49 5.48
CA ILE A 143 -11.24 4.15 5.71
C ILE A 143 -9.73 4.04 5.42
N ILE A 144 -9.19 4.86 4.52
CA ILE A 144 -7.76 4.82 4.17
C ILE A 144 -6.92 5.44 5.29
N ASN A 145 -7.32 6.62 5.77
CA ASN A 145 -6.70 7.27 6.91
C ASN A 145 -6.84 6.43 8.19
N THR A 146 -8.01 5.81 8.40
CA THR A 146 -8.24 4.87 9.50
C THR A 146 -7.30 3.66 9.42
N TYR A 147 -7.13 3.06 8.24
CA TYR A 147 -6.17 1.98 8.02
C TYR A 147 -4.74 2.40 8.37
N TYR A 148 -4.28 3.56 7.87
CA TYR A 148 -2.91 4.02 8.16
C TYR A 148 -2.70 4.36 9.65
N ALA A 149 -3.71 4.91 10.32
CA ALA A 149 -3.67 5.10 11.77
C ALA A 149 -3.46 3.77 12.50
N LEU A 150 -4.22 2.73 12.14
CA LEU A 150 -4.09 1.40 12.75
C LEU A 150 -2.74 0.74 12.47
N GLU A 151 -2.21 0.86 11.25
CA GLU A 151 -0.86 0.37 10.93
C GLU A 151 0.20 0.98 11.85
N ILE A 152 0.15 2.30 12.07
CA ILE A 152 1.08 2.99 12.97
C ILE A 152 0.87 2.53 14.41
N LEU A 153 -0.36 2.52 14.92
CA LEU A 153 -0.65 2.08 16.29
C LEU A 153 -0.14 0.66 16.55
N ARG A 154 -0.39 -0.27 15.61
CA ARG A 154 0.10 -1.65 15.71
C ARG A 154 1.62 -1.75 15.66
N ALA A 155 2.27 -0.99 14.78
CA ALA A 155 3.73 -0.98 14.66
C ALA A 155 4.44 -0.52 15.95
N HIS A 156 3.73 0.23 16.79
CA HIS A 156 4.21 0.71 18.10
C HIS A 156 3.63 -0.07 19.29
N GLY A 157 2.90 -1.16 19.06
CA GLY A 157 2.30 -1.96 20.13
C GLY A 157 1.21 -1.24 20.93
N SER A 158 0.64 -0.16 20.38
CA SER A 158 -0.47 0.56 21.00
C SER A 158 -1.75 -0.27 20.92
N GLN A 159 -2.61 -0.11 21.94
CA GLN A 159 -3.96 -0.67 21.91
C GLN A 159 -4.78 -0.05 20.76
N ILE A 160 -5.64 -0.87 20.17
CA ILE A 160 -6.61 -0.43 19.16
C ILE A 160 -7.73 0.34 19.86
N PRO A 161 -8.05 1.56 19.41
CA PRO A 161 -9.13 2.33 20.01
C PRO A 161 -10.51 1.71 19.83
N ASN A 162 -11.43 2.04 20.73
CA ASN A 162 -12.82 1.62 20.64
C ASN A 162 -13.51 2.18 19.38
N LYS A 163 -14.64 1.60 18.98
CA LYS A 163 -15.49 2.00 17.84
C LYS A 163 -14.87 1.86 16.44
N ILE A 164 -13.64 1.37 16.33
CA ILE A 164 -13.00 1.14 15.03
C ILE A 164 -13.75 0.09 14.21
N GLU A 165 -14.23 -0.97 14.87
CA GLU A 165 -15.04 -2.01 14.23
C GLU A 165 -16.39 -1.44 13.75
N ASP A 166 -17.04 -0.60 14.56
CA ASP A 166 -18.29 0.08 14.19
C ASP A 166 -18.07 0.97 12.95
N TYR A 167 -16.97 1.74 12.94
CA TYR A 167 -16.64 2.59 11.80
C TYR A 167 -16.35 1.76 10.54
N LEU A 168 -15.57 0.68 10.66
CA LEU A 168 -15.25 -0.24 9.57
C LEU A 168 -16.52 -0.85 8.96
N GLU A 169 -17.46 -1.29 9.79
CA GLU A 169 -18.73 -1.84 9.33
C GLU A 169 -19.63 -0.75 8.73
N SER A 170 -19.62 0.48 9.27
CA SER A 170 -20.38 1.60 8.71
C SER A 170 -19.92 2.01 7.30
N CYS A 171 -18.64 1.80 6.96
CA CYS A 171 -18.10 2.02 5.62
C CYS A 171 -18.45 0.90 4.63
N LYS A 172 -19.05 -0.21 5.10
CA LYS A 172 -19.30 -1.40 4.31
C LYS A 172 -20.70 -1.35 3.72
N GLN A 173 -20.77 -1.36 2.39
CA GLN A 173 -22.02 -1.47 1.65
C GLN A 173 -21.96 -2.65 0.68
N ARG A 174 -22.99 -3.50 0.70
CA ARG A 174 -23.07 -4.72 -0.13
C ARG A 174 -21.82 -5.62 0.00
N GLY A 175 -21.23 -5.68 1.19
CA GLY A 175 -20.06 -6.51 1.48
C GLY A 175 -18.70 -5.93 1.07
N LEU A 176 -18.67 -4.71 0.54
CA LEU A 176 -17.47 -4.00 0.11
C LEU A 176 -17.33 -2.68 0.86
N TRP A 177 -16.10 -2.18 0.99
CA TRP A 177 -15.83 -0.95 1.71
C TRP A 177 -15.65 0.25 0.79
N SER A 178 -16.31 1.35 1.12
CA SER A 178 -16.15 2.67 0.48
C SER A 178 -15.29 3.61 1.33
N PHE A 179 -14.98 4.80 0.79
CA PHE A 179 -14.17 5.79 1.52
C PHE A 179 -14.79 6.20 2.86
N THR A 180 -16.09 6.46 2.87
CA THR A 180 -16.88 6.87 4.03
C THR A 180 -18.23 6.14 4.01
N PRO A 181 -19.01 6.15 5.10
CA PRO A 181 -20.34 5.53 5.15
C PRO A 181 -21.34 6.07 4.12
N LEU A 182 -21.12 7.29 3.64
CA LEU A 182 -21.98 7.98 2.67
C LEU A 182 -21.47 7.82 1.22
N SER A 183 -20.29 7.24 1.03
CA SER A 183 -19.64 7.17 -0.28
C SER A 183 -20.00 5.88 -1.03
N TYR A 184 -20.26 5.99 -2.33
CA TYR A 184 -20.40 4.86 -3.26
C TYR A 184 -20.00 5.32 -4.67
N PRO A 185 -19.35 4.49 -5.50
CA PRO A 185 -18.98 3.08 -5.31
C PRO A 185 -17.70 2.85 -4.47
N PRO A 186 -17.41 1.59 -4.09
CA PRO A 186 -16.11 1.21 -3.56
C PRO A 186 -15.00 1.24 -4.63
N TYR A 187 -13.76 1.45 -4.19
CA TYR A 187 -12.54 1.38 -5.01
C TYR A 187 -11.61 0.28 -4.50
N ILE A 188 -10.67 -0.17 -5.33
CA ILE A 188 -9.78 -1.26 -4.93
C ILE A 188 -8.95 -0.94 -3.68
N GLU A 189 -8.53 0.30 -3.49
CA GLU A 189 -7.78 0.70 -2.29
C GLU A 189 -8.65 0.73 -1.03
N THR A 190 -9.94 1.07 -1.13
CA THR A 190 -10.84 1.07 0.04
C THR A 190 -11.18 -0.37 0.44
N VAL A 191 -11.34 -1.26 -0.53
CA VAL A 191 -11.53 -2.70 -0.29
C VAL A 191 -10.26 -3.35 0.28
N ASP A 192 -9.07 -2.99 -0.23
CA ASP A 192 -7.79 -3.45 0.32
C ASP A 192 -7.59 -2.99 1.77
N ALA A 193 -7.87 -1.72 2.05
CA ALA A 193 -7.82 -1.16 3.41
C ALA A 193 -8.81 -1.87 4.35
N GLY A 194 -10.07 -2.00 3.94
CA GLY A 194 -11.11 -2.67 4.72
C GLY A 194 -10.79 -4.14 5.02
N LEU A 195 -10.22 -4.88 4.06
CA LEU A 195 -9.74 -6.25 4.27
C LEU A 195 -8.59 -6.30 5.28
N ARG A 196 -7.61 -5.41 5.17
CA ARG A 196 -6.46 -5.34 6.09
C ARG A 196 -6.93 -5.01 7.51
N MET A 197 -7.79 -4.01 7.66
CA MET A 197 -8.39 -3.66 8.95
C MET A 197 -9.18 -4.82 9.53
N SER A 198 -10.03 -5.48 8.73
CA SER A 198 -10.79 -6.66 9.19
C SER A 198 -9.86 -7.75 9.73
N LYS A 199 -8.72 -8.00 9.07
CA LYS A 199 -7.72 -8.96 9.56
C LYS A 199 -7.02 -8.52 10.85
N MET A 200 -6.74 -7.23 11.03
CA MET A 200 -6.16 -6.71 12.27
C MET A 200 -7.10 -6.84 13.45
N LEU A 201 -8.40 -6.67 13.20
CA LEU A 201 -9.47 -6.67 14.19
C LEU A 201 -10.09 -8.07 14.38
N ASN A 202 -9.66 -9.06 13.61
CA ASN A 202 -10.29 -10.38 13.53
C ASN A 202 -11.80 -10.33 13.20
N SER A 203 -12.22 -9.33 12.40
CA SER A 203 -13.61 -9.15 11.98
C SER A 203 -14.02 -10.13 10.86
N ARG A 204 -15.32 -10.43 10.77
CA ARG A 204 -15.87 -11.32 9.74
C ARG A 204 -15.87 -10.66 8.36
N ILE A 205 -15.43 -11.41 7.35
CA ILE A 205 -15.37 -10.97 5.95
C ILE A 205 -16.20 -11.87 5.02
N ASP A 206 -16.70 -11.29 3.93
CA ASP A 206 -17.44 -11.99 2.87
C ASP A 206 -16.49 -12.19 1.67
N ASN A 207 -15.85 -13.36 1.60
CA ASN A 207 -14.79 -13.62 0.62
C ASN A 207 -15.30 -13.56 -0.82
N GLU A 208 -16.52 -14.06 -1.08
CA GLU A 208 -17.05 -14.19 -2.44
C GLU A 208 -17.31 -12.83 -3.08
N LYS A 209 -17.94 -11.91 -2.34
CA LYS A 209 -18.20 -10.56 -2.86
C LYS A 209 -16.93 -9.77 -3.11
N ILE A 210 -15.96 -9.87 -2.19
CA ILE A 210 -14.67 -9.20 -2.35
C ILE A 210 -13.91 -9.76 -3.57
N LEU A 211 -13.85 -11.08 -3.73
CA LEU A 211 -13.20 -11.71 -4.88
C LEU A 211 -13.89 -11.35 -6.19
N SER A 212 -15.23 -11.43 -6.24
CA SER A 212 -15.99 -11.06 -7.43
C SER A 212 -15.74 -9.62 -7.85
N PHE A 213 -15.70 -8.68 -6.89
CA PHE A 213 -15.36 -7.29 -7.16
C PHE A 213 -13.95 -7.16 -7.73
N VAL A 214 -12.93 -7.70 -7.05
CA VAL A 214 -11.54 -7.56 -7.49
C VAL A 214 -11.31 -8.18 -8.86
N LEU A 215 -11.84 -9.37 -9.13
CA LEU A 215 -11.71 -10.02 -10.43
C LEU A 215 -12.38 -9.23 -11.56
N SER A 216 -13.47 -8.51 -11.27
CA SER A 216 -14.12 -7.62 -12.25
C SER A 216 -13.29 -6.40 -12.67
N LEU A 217 -12.23 -6.09 -11.90
CA LEU A 217 -11.31 -4.98 -12.17
C LEU A 217 -10.14 -5.37 -13.07
N GLN A 218 -9.99 -6.65 -13.45
CA GLN A 218 -8.93 -7.04 -14.36
C GLN A 218 -9.25 -6.59 -15.79
N ASN A 219 -8.33 -5.85 -16.41
CA ASN A 219 -8.44 -5.48 -17.82
C ASN A 219 -7.85 -6.57 -18.73
N ASN A 220 -8.15 -6.48 -20.03
CA ASN A 220 -7.66 -7.43 -21.04
C ASN A 220 -6.13 -7.52 -21.12
N ASP A 221 -5.43 -6.47 -20.73
CA ASP A 221 -3.97 -6.39 -20.70
C ASP A 221 -3.34 -7.13 -19.51
N GLY A 222 -4.16 -7.68 -18.60
CA GLY A 222 -3.75 -8.48 -17.45
C GLY A 222 -3.60 -7.70 -16.15
N GLY A 223 -3.47 -6.37 -16.21
CA GLY A 223 -3.42 -5.53 -15.02
C GLY A 223 -4.81 -5.18 -14.50
N PHE A 224 -4.86 -4.49 -13.36
CA PHE A 224 -6.11 -4.11 -12.70
C PHE A 224 -6.32 -2.60 -12.70
N ARG A 225 -7.57 -2.19 -12.88
CA ARG A 225 -8.02 -0.80 -12.74
C ARG A 225 -8.51 -0.49 -11.33
N ARG A 226 -8.69 0.79 -11.04
CA ARG A 226 -9.14 1.29 -9.73
C ARG A 226 -10.61 0.98 -9.40
N SER A 227 -11.49 1.08 -10.40
CA SER A 227 -12.95 1.12 -10.22
C SER A 227 -13.71 0.29 -11.27
N SER A 228 -14.98 -0.02 -11.00
CA SER A 228 -15.84 -0.82 -11.88
C SER A 228 -16.28 -0.11 -13.16
N TYR A 229 -16.20 1.22 -13.23
CA TYR A 229 -16.73 1.99 -14.37
C TYR A 229 -15.73 2.05 -15.54
N LEU A 230 -14.66 2.83 -15.37
CA LEU A 230 -13.61 3.02 -16.35
C LEU A 230 -12.28 3.13 -15.62
N GLY A 231 -11.21 2.71 -16.29
CA GLY A 231 -9.88 2.85 -15.74
C GLY A 231 -8.84 2.03 -16.48
N ILE A 232 -7.65 2.58 -16.47
CA ILE A 232 -6.43 1.97 -16.98
C ILE A 232 -5.80 1.05 -15.94
N SER A 233 -5.00 0.09 -16.42
CA SER A 233 -4.24 -0.81 -15.55
C SER A 233 -3.00 -0.11 -14.97
N GLU A 234 -2.88 -0.14 -13.65
CA GLU A 234 -1.72 0.39 -12.92
C GLU A 234 -1.09 -0.66 -12.00
N LEU A 235 0.21 -0.51 -11.72
CA LEU A 235 0.94 -1.46 -10.88
C LEU A 235 0.46 -1.43 -9.42
N GLU A 236 0.06 -0.26 -8.91
CA GLU A 236 -0.53 -0.15 -7.57
C GLU A 236 -1.82 -0.97 -7.44
N TYR A 237 -2.77 -0.77 -8.35
CA TYR A 237 -4.05 -1.49 -8.33
C TYR A 237 -3.85 -2.97 -8.60
N THR A 238 -2.91 -3.33 -9.49
CA THR A 238 -2.52 -4.72 -9.73
C THR A 238 -1.95 -5.36 -8.46
N TYR A 239 -1.06 -4.69 -7.74
CA TYR A 239 -0.55 -5.16 -6.46
C TYR A 239 -1.68 -5.38 -5.44
N ARG A 240 -2.58 -4.40 -5.27
CA ARG A 240 -3.70 -4.50 -4.32
C ARG A 240 -4.64 -5.66 -4.68
N ALA A 241 -4.91 -5.87 -5.97
CA ALA A 241 -5.69 -7.01 -6.44
C ALA A 241 -5.04 -8.34 -6.07
N ILE A 242 -3.74 -8.51 -6.36
CA ILE A 242 -2.98 -9.73 -6.03
C ILE A 242 -2.97 -9.94 -4.51
N HIS A 243 -2.76 -8.87 -3.73
CA HIS A 243 -2.78 -8.92 -2.27
C HIS A 243 -4.14 -9.43 -1.76
N ILE A 244 -5.25 -8.85 -2.22
CA ILE A 244 -6.60 -9.27 -1.82
C ILE A 244 -6.84 -10.74 -2.20
N ILE A 245 -6.56 -11.13 -3.46
CA ILE A 245 -6.77 -12.50 -3.94
C ILE A 245 -5.99 -13.51 -3.08
N LYS A 246 -4.72 -13.23 -2.79
CA LYS A 246 -3.90 -14.08 -1.91
C LYS A 246 -4.40 -14.08 -0.48
N ALA A 247 -4.76 -12.92 0.06
CA ALA A 247 -5.22 -12.76 1.42
C ALA A 247 -6.52 -13.53 1.72
N LEU A 248 -7.37 -13.72 0.72
CA LEU A 248 -8.63 -14.47 0.85
C LEU A 248 -8.47 -15.97 0.58
N ASN A 249 -7.23 -16.47 0.49
CA ASN A 249 -6.90 -17.88 0.32
C ASN A 249 -7.59 -18.52 -0.89
N ALA A 250 -7.85 -17.73 -1.93
CA ALA A 250 -8.26 -18.28 -3.20
C ALA A 250 -7.08 -19.09 -3.76
N ARG A 251 -7.23 -20.42 -3.83
CA ARG A 251 -6.37 -21.38 -4.53
C ARG A 251 -6.29 -21.11 -6.05
N ILE A 252 -6.24 -19.85 -6.49
CA ILE A 252 -6.22 -19.46 -7.91
C ILE A 252 -4.79 -19.41 -8.45
N LEU A 253 -3.76 -19.53 -7.60
CA LEU A 253 -2.35 -19.43 -8.01
C LEU A 253 -1.60 -20.77 -8.07
N GLU A 254 -2.24 -21.89 -7.73
CA GLU A 254 -1.62 -23.24 -7.73
C GLU A 254 -2.37 -24.23 -8.63
N SER A 255 -2.80 -23.82 -9.82
CA SER A 255 -3.22 -24.79 -10.84
C SER A 255 -2.40 -24.64 -12.12
N ARG A 256 -1.35 -25.46 -12.21
CA ARG A 256 -0.92 -26.32 -13.35
C ARG A 256 0.60 -26.49 -13.37
N VAL A 257 1.09 -27.51 -12.67
CA VAL A 257 1.93 -28.56 -13.28
C VAL A 257 1.16 -29.87 -13.08
#